data_AF-A0A951B742-F1
#
_entry.id   AF-A0A951B742-F1
#
_cell.length_a   1.000
_cell.length_b   1.000
_cell.length_c   1.000
_cell.angle_alpha   90.00
_cell.angle_beta   90.00
_cell.angle_gamma   90.00
#
_symmetry.space_group_name_H-M   'P 1'
#
loop_
_entity.id
_entity.type
_entity.pdbx_description
1 polymer ?
#
loop_
_entity_poly.entity_id
_entity_poly.type
_entity_poly.pdbx_seq_one_letter_code
_entity_poly.pdbx_strand_id
1 'polypeptide(L)'
;MKRRDLLKAIGSAPLAWNAFGQRTPAQNGRYQPEWSSIDSRPCPPWYTDAKFGIFIHWGVYSVPAYAPVNVKGETPYAEWYWHSLTAGKNAATTREGGGAHTWAFHQRVYGADFPYENFAPMFRAELFNPDEWAELFQKSGARYVALTSKHHEGFTLWKNEQANRSWGRP
;
A
#
# COMPACT_ATOMS: atom_id res chain seq x y z
N MET A 1 -43.62 -23.80 13.71
CA MET A 1 -43.54 -22.85 14.84
C MET A 1 -42.82 -21.60 14.33
N LYS A 2 -43.49 -20.44 14.29
CA LYS A 2 -42.99 -19.23 13.59
C LYS A 2 -42.17 -18.37 14.56
N ARG A 3 -41.15 -17.68 14.04
CA ARG A 3 -40.16 -16.80 14.72
C ARG A 3 -40.72 -15.67 15.60
N ARG A 4 -42.05 -15.58 15.75
CA ARG A 4 -42.78 -14.49 16.43
C ARG A 4 -43.14 -14.81 17.89
N ASP A 5 -42.92 -16.02 18.34
CA ASP A 5 -43.28 -16.46 19.70
C ASP A 5 -42.13 -16.33 20.72
N LEU A 6 -40.96 -15.83 20.30
CA LEU A 6 -39.76 -15.66 21.15
C LEU A 6 -39.67 -14.31 21.89
N LEU A 7 -40.65 -13.40 21.73
CA LEU A 7 -40.58 -12.03 22.29
C LEU A 7 -41.44 -11.80 23.55
N LYS A 8 -41.88 -12.84 24.25
CA LYS A 8 -42.75 -12.67 25.44
C LYS A 8 -42.16 -13.10 26.78
N ALA A 9 -40.86 -13.37 26.86
CA ALA A 9 -40.21 -13.63 28.15
C ALA A 9 -38.81 -13.05 28.17
N ILE A 10 -38.67 -11.91 28.87
CA ILE A 10 -37.50 -11.30 29.54
C ILE A 10 -38.00 -9.85 29.77
N GLY A 11 -38.60 -9.51 30.91
CA GLY A 11 -37.97 -9.60 32.21
C GLY A 11 -37.15 -8.33 32.41
N SER A 12 -37.78 -7.32 32.99
CA SER A 12 -37.20 -6.03 33.38
C SER A 12 -35.96 -6.22 34.26
N ALA A 13 -34.79 -6.06 33.66
CA ALA A 13 -33.54 -5.78 34.34
C ALA A 13 -32.91 -4.57 33.64
N PRO A 14 -32.46 -3.54 34.37
CA PRO A 14 -31.63 -2.51 33.76
C PRO A 14 -30.29 -3.17 33.43
N LEU A 15 -30.16 -3.63 32.19
CA LEU A 15 -28.85 -3.93 31.61
C LEU A 15 -28.10 -2.60 31.58
N ALA A 16 -27.22 -2.41 32.57
CA ALA A 16 -26.20 -1.38 32.54
C ALA A 16 -25.31 -1.66 31.32
N TRP A 17 -25.69 -1.09 30.18
CA TRP A 17 -24.90 -1.08 28.95
C TRP A 17 -23.81 -0.01 29.07
N ASN A 18 -23.02 -0.06 30.15
CA ASN A 18 -21.90 0.85 30.33
C ASN A 18 -20.61 0.14 29.96
N ALA A 19 -19.88 0.80 29.05
CA ALA A 19 -18.51 0.54 28.62
C ALA A 19 -18.28 -0.41 27.43
N PHE A 20 -18.98 -0.19 26.31
CA PHE A 20 -18.26 -0.20 25.02
C PHE A 20 -18.03 1.25 24.58
N GLY A 21 -16.79 1.71 24.77
CA GLY A 21 -16.23 2.88 24.11
C GLY A 21 -16.95 4.20 24.39
N GLN A 22 -16.86 4.72 25.61
CA GLN A 22 -17.04 6.16 25.78
C GLN A 22 -15.94 6.86 24.98
N ARG A 23 -16.31 7.43 23.82
CA ARG A 23 -15.42 8.24 23.00
C ARG A 23 -14.98 9.42 23.87
N THR A 24 -13.70 9.49 24.19
CA THR A 24 -13.15 10.64 24.90
C THR A 24 -12.92 11.73 23.85
N PRO A 25 -13.71 12.82 23.84
CA PRO A 25 -13.50 13.88 22.86
C PRO A 25 -12.10 14.48 23.01
N ALA A 26 -11.61 15.12 21.96
CA ALA A 26 -10.38 15.88 22.01
C ALA A 26 -10.38 16.84 23.21
N GLN A 27 -9.35 16.78 24.06
CA GLN A 27 -9.19 17.72 25.16
C GLN A 27 -8.54 18.99 24.60
N ASN A 28 -9.16 20.17 24.83
CA ASN A 28 -8.69 21.45 24.29
C ASN A 28 -8.49 21.43 22.75
N GLY A 29 -9.32 20.67 22.02
CA GLY A 29 -9.19 20.51 20.57
C GLY A 29 -8.02 19.65 20.11
N ARG A 30 -7.31 18.97 21.02
CA ARG A 30 -6.21 18.04 20.71
C ARG A 30 -6.61 16.59 20.99
N TYR A 31 -6.27 15.71 20.06
CA TYR A 31 -6.39 14.26 20.26
C TYR A 31 -5.29 13.78 21.20
N GLN A 32 -5.64 12.84 22.07
CA GLN A 32 -4.72 12.19 23.00
C GLN A 32 -4.27 10.85 22.40
N PRO A 33 -3.09 10.31 22.78
CA PRO A 33 -2.50 9.12 22.18
C PRO A 33 -3.17 7.80 22.63
N GLU A 34 -4.48 7.81 22.88
CA GLU A 34 -5.29 6.64 23.21
C GLU A 34 -6.37 6.40 22.15
N TRP A 35 -6.70 5.12 21.92
CA TRP A 35 -7.66 4.70 20.90
C TRP A 35 -9.01 5.42 21.00
N SER A 36 -9.56 5.56 22.21
CA SER A 36 -10.85 6.23 22.43
C SER A 36 -10.85 7.69 21.99
N SER A 37 -9.70 8.38 22.03
CA SER A 37 -9.55 9.74 21.55
C SER A 37 -9.33 9.80 20.04
N ILE A 38 -8.41 8.98 19.50
CA ILE A 38 -8.09 8.96 18.07
C ILE A 38 -9.28 8.50 17.23
N ASP A 39 -10.08 7.55 17.72
CA ASP A 39 -11.26 7.02 17.03
C ASP A 39 -12.46 7.97 17.09
N SER A 40 -12.41 9.00 17.95
CA SER A 40 -13.42 10.06 17.99
C SER A 40 -13.30 11.04 16.81
N ARG A 41 -12.21 10.96 16.02
CA ARG A 41 -11.95 11.81 14.86
C ARG A 41 -13.02 11.63 13.78
N PRO A 42 -13.76 12.68 13.39
CA PRO A 42 -14.65 12.59 12.24
C PRO A 42 -13.83 12.44 10.96
N CYS A 43 -14.39 11.72 9.98
CA CYS A 43 -13.87 11.77 8.62
C CYS A 43 -14.05 13.20 8.08
N PRO A 44 -12.99 13.85 7.54
CA PRO A 44 -13.12 15.22 7.07
C PRO A 44 -14.10 15.30 5.88
N PRO A 45 -15.04 16.27 5.86
CA PRO A 45 -16.10 16.31 4.84
C PRO A 45 -15.59 16.33 3.39
N TRP A 46 -14.48 17.02 3.13
CA TRP A 46 -13.89 17.08 1.80
C TRP A 46 -13.54 15.68 1.25
N TYR A 47 -13.11 14.75 2.12
CA TYR A 47 -12.71 13.40 1.69
C TYR A 47 -13.95 12.56 1.37
N THR A 48 -15.00 12.67 2.18
CA THR A 48 -16.28 12.04 1.85
C THR A 48 -16.90 12.63 0.60
N ASP A 49 -16.70 13.92 0.32
CA ASP A 49 -17.25 14.61 -0.86
C ASP A 49 -16.43 14.36 -2.14
N ALA A 50 -15.14 14.05 -2.00
CA ALA A 50 -14.22 13.84 -3.12
C ALA A 50 -14.65 12.70 -4.06
N LYS A 51 -15.16 11.59 -3.52
CA LYS A 51 -15.60 10.33 -4.18
C LYS A 51 -14.56 9.58 -5.02
N PHE A 52 -13.67 10.29 -5.71
CA PHE A 52 -12.73 9.74 -6.68
C PHE A 52 -11.35 10.36 -6.50
N GLY A 53 -10.32 9.51 -6.52
CA GLY A 53 -8.92 9.91 -6.47
C GLY A 53 -8.04 8.92 -7.23
N ILE A 54 -6.80 9.33 -7.47
CA ILE A 54 -5.79 8.54 -8.17
C ILE A 54 -4.75 8.04 -7.18
N PHE A 55 -4.40 6.76 -7.25
CA PHE A 55 -3.28 6.19 -6.50
C PHE A 55 -2.18 5.77 -7.47
N ILE A 56 -0.96 6.23 -7.21
CA ILE A 56 0.21 6.04 -8.05
C ILE A 56 1.20 5.12 -7.33
N HIS A 57 1.41 3.93 -7.90
CA HIS A 57 2.53 3.06 -7.55
C HIS A 57 3.67 3.36 -8.52
N TRP A 58 4.66 4.11 -8.04
CA TRP A 58 5.84 4.48 -8.80
C TRP A 58 7.07 4.39 -7.90
N GLY A 59 8.13 3.76 -8.39
CA GLY A 59 9.33 3.48 -7.60
C GLY A 59 10.38 2.73 -8.39
N VAL A 60 11.37 2.16 -7.70
CA VAL A 60 12.49 1.47 -8.36
C VAL A 60 12.01 0.26 -9.15
N TYR A 61 10.99 -0.44 -8.65
CA TYR A 61 10.31 -1.55 -9.35
C TYR A 61 9.71 -1.17 -10.71
N SER A 62 9.48 0.13 -10.97
CA SER A 62 9.01 0.61 -12.27
C SER A 62 10.09 0.53 -13.36
N VAL A 63 11.37 0.38 -12.99
CA VAL A 63 12.48 0.21 -13.95
C VAL A 63 12.41 -1.14 -14.66
N PRO A 64 12.34 -2.30 -13.96
CA PRO A 64 12.20 -3.59 -14.63
C PRO A 64 10.80 -3.83 -15.22
N ALA A 65 9.78 -3.13 -14.71
CA ALA A 65 8.42 -3.09 -15.26
C ALA A 65 7.82 -4.47 -15.62
N TYR A 66 8.04 -5.47 -14.76
CA TYR A 66 7.68 -6.85 -15.08
C TYR A 66 6.98 -7.55 -13.92
N ALA A 67 5.89 -8.23 -14.25
CA ALA A 67 5.31 -9.31 -13.48
C ALA A 67 4.65 -10.31 -14.45
N PRO A 68 4.66 -11.61 -14.12
CA PRO A 68 3.85 -12.60 -14.84
C PRO A 68 2.35 -12.34 -14.59
N VAL A 69 1.56 -12.31 -15.67
CA VAL A 69 0.10 -12.12 -15.59
C VAL A 69 -0.59 -13.43 -15.95
N ASN A 70 -1.63 -13.80 -15.20
CA ASN A 70 -2.39 -15.04 -15.38
C ASN A 70 -1.56 -16.33 -15.25
N VAL A 71 -0.48 -16.30 -14.47
CA VAL A 71 0.34 -17.47 -14.15
C VAL A 71 0.03 -17.94 -12.73
N LYS A 72 -0.38 -19.21 -12.60
CA LYS A 72 -0.73 -19.79 -11.30
C LYS A 72 0.48 -19.78 -10.36
N GLY A 73 0.27 -19.35 -9.13
CA GLY A 73 1.31 -19.31 -8.09
C GLY A 73 2.26 -18.11 -8.20
N GLU A 74 2.04 -17.20 -9.15
CA GLU A 74 2.80 -15.96 -9.27
C GLU A 74 1.93 -14.75 -8.88
N THR A 75 2.59 -13.68 -8.44
CA THR A 75 1.93 -12.39 -8.22
C THR A 75 1.91 -11.58 -9.52
N PRO A 76 0.77 -10.97 -9.91
CA PRO A 76 0.69 -10.06 -11.05
C PRO A 76 1.17 -8.64 -10.72
N TYR A 77 1.61 -8.39 -9.49
CA TYR A 77 2.03 -7.08 -9.02
C TYR A 77 3.51 -6.81 -9.34
N ALA A 78 3.75 -5.94 -10.33
CA ALA A 78 5.11 -5.56 -10.74
C ALA A 78 5.87 -4.83 -9.62
N GLU A 79 5.16 -4.15 -8.71
CA GLU A 79 5.74 -3.51 -7.53
C GLU A 79 6.25 -4.48 -6.47
N TRP A 80 5.95 -5.79 -6.62
CA TRP A 80 6.50 -6.88 -5.82
C TRP A 80 7.76 -7.52 -6.45
N TYR A 81 8.34 -6.91 -7.50
CA TYR A 81 9.48 -7.47 -8.23
C TYR A 81 10.60 -7.97 -7.34
N TRP A 82 11.04 -7.20 -6.33
CA TRP A 82 12.13 -7.62 -5.44
C TRP A 82 11.77 -8.83 -4.59
N HIS A 83 10.53 -8.91 -4.10
CA HIS A 83 10.03 -10.07 -3.36
C HIS A 83 10.03 -11.32 -4.26
N SER A 84 9.45 -11.22 -5.46
CA SER A 84 9.42 -12.32 -6.42
C SER A 84 10.82 -12.73 -6.87
N LEU A 85 11.73 -11.77 -7.07
CA LEU A 85 13.12 -12.04 -7.40
C LEU A 85 13.79 -12.85 -6.28
N THR A 86 13.61 -12.43 -5.03
CA THR A 86 14.20 -13.10 -3.85
C THR A 86 13.61 -14.49 -3.66
N ALA A 87 12.30 -14.64 -3.78
CA ALA A 87 11.61 -15.92 -3.68
C ALA A 87 12.05 -16.88 -4.80
N GLY A 88 12.15 -16.39 -6.04
CA GLY A 88 12.61 -17.18 -7.19
C GLY A 88 14.07 -17.62 -7.11
N LYS A 89 14.96 -16.81 -6.52
CA LYS A 89 16.35 -17.20 -6.21
C LYS A 89 16.42 -18.34 -5.18
N ASN A 90 15.52 -18.31 -4.20
CA ASN A 90 15.48 -19.29 -3.11
C ASN A 90 14.68 -20.55 -3.45
N ALA A 91 13.83 -20.50 -4.48
CA ALA A 91 13.04 -21.63 -4.97
C ALA A 91 13.94 -22.59 -5.76
N ALA A 92 14.78 -23.34 -5.05
CA ALA A 92 15.69 -24.31 -5.65
C ALA A 92 15.01 -25.45 -6.42
N THR A 93 13.67 -25.61 -6.41
CA THR A 93 13.03 -26.84 -6.93
C THR A 93 11.62 -26.75 -7.53
N THR A 94 10.91 -25.63 -7.52
CA THR A 94 9.54 -25.58 -8.09
C THR A 94 9.47 -24.62 -9.28
N ARG A 95 9.48 -25.18 -10.49
CA ARG A 95 9.38 -24.46 -11.77
C ARG A 95 8.05 -23.72 -12.00
N GLU A 96 7.13 -23.73 -11.03
CA GLU A 96 5.74 -23.29 -11.22
C GLU A 96 5.27 -22.46 -10.02
N GLY A 97 5.66 -21.19 -9.99
CA GLY A 97 5.19 -20.20 -9.02
C GLY A 97 6.27 -19.70 -8.05
N GLY A 98 5.87 -18.80 -7.16
CA GLY A 98 6.73 -18.28 -6.09
C GLY A 98 7.89 -17.41 -6.57
N GLY A 99 7.74 -16.71 -7.71
CA GLY A 99 8.75 -15.80 -8.24
C GLY A 99 9.68 -16.41 -9.30
N ALA A 100 9.47 -17.68 -9.69
CA ALA A 100 10.28 -18.37 -10.69
C ALA A 100 10.32 -17.63 -12.04
N HIS A 101 9.19 -17.07 -12.48
CA HIS A 101 9.10 -16.34 -13.74
C HIS A 101 9.83 -15.00 -13.67
N THR A 102 9.70 -14.28 -12.56
CA THR A 102 10.45 -13.04 -12.32
C THR A 102 11.96 -13.30 -12.28
N TRP A 103 12.38 -14.39 -11.65
CA TRP A 103 13.79 -14.79 -11.63
C TRP A 103 14.32 -15.18 -13.02
N ALA A 104 13.55 -15.95 -13.80
CA ALA A 104 13.93 -16.29 -15.18
C ALA A 104 14.04 -15.06 -16.07
N PHE A 105 13.09 -14.12 -15.96
CA PHE A 105 13.14 -12.83 -16.64
C PHE A 105 14.39 -12.03 -16.25
N HIS A 106 14.66 -11.93 -14.94
CA HIS A 106 15.80 -11.18 -14.42
C HIS A 106 17.13 -11.72 -14.94
N GLN A 107 17.33 -13.04 -14.89
CA GLN A 107 18.53 -13.68 -15.43
C GLN A 107 18.72 -13.41 -16.92
N ARG A 108 17.65 -13.48 -17.70
CA ARG A 108 17.70 -13.27 -19.15
C ARG A 108 18.02 -11.81 -19.53
N VAL A 109 17.51 -10.84 -18.78
CA VAL A 109 17.56 -9.42 -19.16
C VAL A 109 18.71 -8.67 -18.48
N TYR A 110 18.99 -8.98 -17.21
CA TYR A 110 19.97 -8.26 -16.40
C TYR A 110 21.16 -9.13 -15.94
N GLY A 111 20.98 -10.45 -15.91
CA GLY A 111 21.96 -11.41 -15.42
C GLY A 111 21.68 -11.87 -13.99
N ALA A 112 22.14 -13.07 -13.64
CA ALA A 112 21.90 -13.67 -12.32
C ALA A 112 22.55 -12.85 -11.17
N ASP A 113 23.69 -12.23 -11.46
CA ASP A 113 24.50 -11.48 -10.49
C ASP A 113 24.09 -10.01 -10.37
N PHE A 114 23.01 -9.57 -11.05
CA PHE A 114 22.51 -8.20 -10.95
C PHE A 114 21.71 -8.02 -9.64
N PRO A 115 22.16 -7.18 -8.69
CA PRO A 115 21.39 -6.85 -7.48
C PRO A 115 20.16 -6.00 -7.80
N TYR A 116 19.10 -6.12 -7.02
CA TYR A 116 17.90 -5.31 -7.22
C TYR A 116 18.17 -3.81 -7.02
N GLU A 117 19.03 -3.51 -6.05
CA GLU A 117 19.45 -2.17 -5.65
C GLU A 117 20.11 -1.40 -6.81
N ASN A 118 20.68 -2.11 -7.79
CA ASN A 118 21.28 -1.50 -8.97
C ASN A 118 20.24 -0.86 -9.91
N PHE A 119 18.94 -1.13 -9.73
CA PHE A 119 17.90 -0.37 -10.41
C PHE A 119 17.71 1.05 -9.85
N ALA A 120 18.11 1.32 -8.60
CA ALA A 120 17.95 2.66 -8.00
C ALA A 120 18.61 3.79 -8.81
N PRO A 121 19.88 3.70 -9.27
CA PRO A 121 20.46 4.73 -10.14
C PRO A 121 19.83 4.77 -11.55
N MET A 122 19.14 3.72 -11.98
CA MET A 122 18.43 3.67 -13.26
C MET A 122 17.05 4.34 -13.19
N PHE A 123 16.48 4.47 -11.99
CA PHE A 123 15.23 5.19 -11.74
C PHE A 123 15.46 6.71 -11.78
N ARG A 124 15.62 7.24 -12.99
CA ARG A 124 16.03 8.64 -13.24
C ARG A 124 14.88 9.61 -13.47
N ALA A 125 13.68 9.09 -13.76
CA ALA A 125 12.49 9.89 -14.03
C ALA A 125 12.72 10.98 -15.10
N GLU A 126 13.48 10.68 -16.16
CA GLU A 126 14.00 11.68 -17.12
C GLU A 126 12.90 12.45 -17.87
N LEU A 127 11.71 11.85 -17.99
CA LEU A 127 10.54 12.44 -18.65
C LEU A 127 9.43 12.81 -17.66
N PHE A 128 9.73 12.87 -16.36
CA PHE A 128 8.74 13.22 -15.36
C PHE A 128 8.44 14.72 -15.37
N ASN A 129 7.17 15.05 -15.66
CA ASN A 129 6.64 16.39 -15.52
C ASN A 129 5.45 16.36 -14.52
N PRO A 130 5.61 16.90 -13.29
CA PRO A 130 4.54 16.89 -12.30
C PRO A 130 3.33 17.76 -12.72
N ASP A 131 3.54 18.81 -13.51
CA ASP A 131 2.45 19.71 -13.94
C ASP A 131 1.54 19.01 -14.96
N GLU A 132 2.12 18.27 -15.91
CA GLU A 132 1.34 17.46 -16.86
C GLU A 132 0.53 16.37 -16.15
N TRP A 133 1.11 15.73 -15.14
CA TRP A 133 0.40 14.75 -14.31
C TRP A 133 -0.75 15.41 -13.55
N ALA A 134 -0.49 16.53 -12.87
CA ALA A 134 -1.51 17.26 -12.13
C ALA A 134 -2.67 17.71 -13.04
N GLU A 135 -2.36 18.25 -14.22
CA GLU A 135 -3.35 18.65 -15.21
C GLU A 135 -4.19 17.45 -15.69
N LEU A 136 -3.54 16.32 -15.99
CA LEU A 136 -4.23 15.09 -16.39
C LEU A 136 -5.16 14.56 -15.29
N PHE A 137 -4.71 14.54 -14.03
CA PHE A 137 -5.52 14.08 -12.90
C PHE A 137 -6.69 15.03 -12.63
N GLN A 138 -6.50 16.33 -12.78
CA GLN A 138 -7.60 17.29 -12.70
C GLN A 138 -8.64 17.05 -13.80
N LYS A 139 -8.19 16.84 -15.05
CA LYS A 139 -9.06 16.55 -16.20
C LYS A 139 -9.83 15.23 -16.05
N SER A 140 -9.27 14.22 -15.37
CA SER A 140 -9.98 12.97 -15.08
C SER A 140 -11.12 13.13 -14.06
N GLY A 141 -11.19 14.27 -13.38
CA GLY A 141 -12.17 14.55 -12.33
C GLY A 141 -11.72 14.10 -10.94
N ALA A 142 -10.48 13.62 -10.78
CA ALA A 142 -9.94 13.26 -9.47
C ALA A 142 -9.99 14.45 -8.51
N ARG A 143 -10.21 14.17 -7.23
CA ARG A 143 -10.30 15.16 -6.15
C ARG A 143 -9.20 15.01 -5.11
N TYR A 144 -8.42 13.93 -5.20
CA TYR A 144 -7.19 13.73 -4.45
C TYR A 144 -6.26 12.79 -5.22
N VAL A 145 -4.97 12.88 -4.91
CA VAL A 145 -3.93 12.00 -5.46
C VAL A 145 -3.10 11.47 -4.31
N ALA A 146 -2.83 10.17 -4.31
CA ALA A 146 -1.89 9.52 -3.43
C ALA A 146 -0.73 8.98 -4.26
N LEU A 147 0.50 9.23 -3.82
CA LEU A 147 1.71 8.65 -4.39
C LEU A 147 2.32 7.71 -3.35
N THR A 148 2.78 6.54 -3.77
CA THR A 148 3.60 5.67 -2.91
C THR A 148 4.87 6.41 -2.52
N SER A 149 4.89 7.02 -1.35
CA SER A 149 6.07 7.72 -0.85
C SER A 149 7.20 6.71 -0.62
N LYS A 150 6.87 5.56 -0.03
CA LYS A 150 7.73 4.40 0.21
C LYS A 150 6.91 3.12 0.04
N HIS A 151 7.35 2.22 -0.84
CA HIS A 151 6.71 0.92 -1.01
C HIS A 151 7.40 -0.17 -0.14
N HIS A 152 7.05 -1.44 -0.32
CA HIS A 152 7.60 -2.56 0.46
C HIS A 152 9.11 -2.73 0.35
N GLU A 153 9.71 -2.32 -0.79
CA GLU A 153 11.16 -2.30 -0.99
C GLU A 153 11.88 -1.30 -0.08
N GLY A 154 11.16 -0.34 0.51
CA GLY A 154 11.74 0.63 1.43
C GLY A 154 12.48 1.81 0.76
N PHE A 155 12.51 1.88 -0.57
CA PHE A 155 13.00 3.06 -1.29
C PHE A 155 12.05 4.24 -1.07
N THR A 156 12.60 5.41 -0.74
CA THR A 156 11.81 6.63 -0.52
C THR A 156 11.90 7.56 -1.73
N LEU A 157 10.76 8.12 -2.13
CA LEU A 157 10.67 9.15 -3.17
C LEU A 157 10.91 10.58 -2.65
N TRP A 158 11.39 10.71 -1.41
CA TRP A 158 11.78 11.96 -0.78
C TRP A 158 13.11 11.77 -0.05
N LYS A 159 13.80 12.86 0.30
CA LYS A 159 15.06 12.77 1.05
C LYS A 159 14.79 12.27 2.48
N ASN A 160 15.26 11.06 2.80
CA ASN A 160 15.16 10.49 4.14
C ASN A 160 16.48 9.82 4.53
N GLU A 161 17.11 10.31 5.59
CA GLU A 161 18.43 9.84 6.02
C GLU A 161 18.44 8.34 6.37
N GLN A 162 17.41 7.85 7.07
CA GLN A 162 17.35 6.45 7.50
C GLN A 162 17.20 5.50 6.31
N ALA A 163 16.30 5.81 5.37
CA ALA A 163 16.10 5.00 4.17
C ALA A 163 17.29 5.09 3.22
N ASN A 164 17.90 6.27 3.07
CA ASN A 164 19.06 6.47 2.21
C ASN A 164 20.25 5.62 2.66
N ARG A 165 20.49 5.50 3.98
CA ARG A 165 21.48 4.59 4.55
C ARG A 165 21.24 3.13 4.14
N SER A 166 19.99 2.65 4.21
CA SER A 166 19.64 1.28 3.79
C SER A 166 19.86 1.02 2.29
N TRP A 167 19.80 2.09 1.47
CA TRP A 167 19.91 2.02 0.02
C TRP A 167 21.30 2.47 -0.50
N GLY A 168 22.26 2.75 0.38
CA GLY A 168 23.59 3.21 -0.01
C GLY A 168 23.59 4.55 -0.76
N ARG A 169 22.59 5.41 -0.52
CA ARG A 169 22.43 6.73 -1.14
C ARG A 169 22.84 7.83 -0.15
N PRO A 170 23.36 8.99 -0.61
CA PRO A 170 23.53 10.15 0.25
C PRO A 170 22.18 10.65 0.81
#